data_AF-A0A523VQ45-F1
#
_entry.id   AF-A0A523VQ45-F1
#
_cell.length_a   1.000
_cell.length_b   1.000
_cell.length_c   1.000
_cell.angle_alpha   90.00
_cell.angle_beta   90.00
_cell.angle_gamma   90.00
#
_symmetry.space_group_name_H-M   'P 1'
#
loop_
_entity.id
_entity.type
_entity.pdbx_description
1 polymer ?
#
loop_
_entity_poly.entity_id
_entity_poly.type
_entity_poly.pdbx_seq_one_letter_code
_entity_poly.pdbx_strand_id
1 'polypeptide(L)'
;MRFCDRCGSYLRKTAEGLWCQKCRKIILSKRNAETRTGKKRDSGAVIVIERPKDHYSTISLKCPKCKNEEAYHWFSNVSGEHAGIRRERTIEHFKCTKCSYSWSRSS
;
A
#
# COMPACT_ATOMS: atom_id res chain seq x y z
N MET A 1 6.34 2.62 -18.62
CA MET A 1 5.50 1.87 -19.58
C MET A 1 4.61 2.88 -20.31
N ARG A 2 4.41 2.77 -21.63
CA ARG A 2 3.54 3.69 -22.39
C ARG A 2 2.52 2.89 -23.21
N PHE A 3 1.31 3.39 -23.27
CA PHE A 3 0.18 2.80 -23.99
C PHE A 3 -0.22 3.71 -25.15
N CYS A 4 -0.82 3.15 -26.19
CA CYS A 4 -1.26 3.89 -27.35
C CYS A 4 -2.57 4.64 -27.07
N ASP A 5 -2.60 5.96 -27.21
CA ASP A 5 -3.78 6.80 -26.90
C ASP A 5 -5.01 6.47 -27.78
N ARG A 6 -4.79 5.81 -28.93
CA ARG A 6 -5.87 5.49 -29.87
C ARG A 6 -6.52 4.12 -29.64
N CYS A 7 -5.83 3.18 -29.01
CA CYS A 7 -6.30 1.80 -28.88
C CYS A 7 -6.01 1.16 -27.52
N GLY A 8 -5.40 1.89 -26.59
CA GLY A 8 -5.04 1.44 -25.24
C GLY A 8 -3.97 0.35 -25.19
N SER A 9 -3.48 -0.16 -26.33
CA SER A 9 -2.53 -1.28 -26.34
C SER A 9 -1.12 -0.85 -25.93
N TYR A 10 -0.39 -1.77 -25.30
CA TYR A 10 0.99 -1.56 -24.89
C TYR A 10 1.91 -1.26 -26.08
N LEU A 11 2.75 -0.24 -25.95
CA LEU A 11 3.73 0.12 -26.97
C LEU A 11 5.04 -0.63 -26.75
N ARG A 12 5.52 -1.35 -27.78
CA ARG A 12 6.83 -2.00 -27.75
C ARG A 12 7.93 -1.01 -28.11
N LYS A 13 9.05 -1.07 -27.39
CA LYS A 13 10.24 -0.27 -27.72
C LYS A 13 11.00 -0.96 -28.85
N THR A 14 11.30 -0.21 -29.89
CA THR A 14 12.07 -0.62 -31.08
C THR A 14 13.17 0.43 -31.32
N ALA A 15 14.17 0.13 -32.15
CA ALA A 15 15.33 1.00 -32.37
C ALA A 15 14.94 2.45 -32.74
N GLU A 16 13.91 2.59 -33.57
CA GLU A 16 13.42 3.87 -34.10
C GLU A 16 12.37 4.56 -33.22
N GLY A 17 11.71 3.85 -32.29
CA GLY A 17 10.65 4.43 -31.48
C GLY A 17 9.73 3.43 -30.77
N LEU A 18 8.61 3.93 -30.25
CA LEU A 18 7.56 3.13 -29.62
C LEU A 18 6.56 2.66 -30.67
N TRP A 19 6.56 1.38 -30.97
CA TRP A 19 5.69 0.77 -31.97
C TRP A 19 4.42 0.19 -31.35
N CYS A 20 3.28 0.55 -31.93
CA CYS A 20 1.98 0.00 -31.59
C CYS A 20 1.63 -1.15 -32.53
N GLN A 21 1.43 -2.37 -32.01
CA GLN A 21 1.14 -3.54 -32.84
C GLN A 21 -0.26 -3.52 -33.48
N LYS A 22 -1.27 -2.96 -32.79
CA LYS A 22 -2.64 -2.86 -33.32
C LYS A 22 -2.79 -1.75 -34.36
N CYS A 23 -2.24 -0.56 -34.07
CA CYS A 23 -2.35 0.59 -34.97
C CYS A 23 -1.26 0.62 -36.05
N ARG A 24 -0.23 -0.23 -35.95
CA ARG A 24 0.97 -0.27 -36.81
C ARG A 24 1.66 1.09 -36.98
N LYS A 25 1.48 2.00 -36.02
CA LYS A 25 2.11 3.33 -36.00
C LYS A 25 3.35 3.31 -35.11
N ILE A 26 4.39 3.99 -35.57
CA ILE A 26 5.62 4.25 -34.83
C ILE A 26 5.51 5.64 -34.22
N ILE A 27 5.48 5.72 -32.90
CA ILE A 27 5.52 6.98 -32.17
C ILE A 27 6.99 7.25 -31.84
N LEU A 28 7.56 8.30 -32.43
CA LEU A 28 8.90 8.78 -32.13
C LEU A 28 8.91 9.37 -30.72
N SER A 29 9.25 8.55 -29.75
CA SER A 29 9.57 9.05 -28.42
C SER A 29 11.00 9.58 -28.46
N LYS A 30 11.17 10.91 -28.51
CA LYS A 30 12.43 11.55 -28.11
C LYS A 30 12.78 11.00 -26.72
N ARG A 31 13.86 10.21 -26.67
CA ARG A 31 14.46 9.61 -25.46
C ARG A 31 15.01 10.76 -24.60
N ASN A 32 14.97 10.72 -23.27
CA ASN A 32 15.68 9.71 -22.50
C ASN A 32 14.84 9.08 -21.40
N ALA A 33 14.64 7.78 -21.55
CA ALA A 33 14.47 6.90 -20.42
C ALA A 33 15.82 6.80 -19.73
N GLU A 34 15.93 7.31 -18.51
CA GLU A 34 17.04 6.93 -17.66
C GLU A 34 16.76 5.53 -17.13
N THR A 35 17.52 4.59 -17.68
CA THR A 35 17.63 3.20 -17.25
C THR A 35 18.10 3.20 -15.80
N ARG A 36 17.19 3.01 -14.84
CA ARG A 36 17.60 2.65 -13.49
C ARG A 36 18.03 1.19 -13.50
N THR A 37 19.34 0.99 -13.63
CA THR A 37 20.05 -0.21 -13.17
C THR A 37 19.84 -0.32 -11.66
N GLY A 38 18.67 -0.79 -11.25
CA GLY A 38 18.37 -1.11 -9.87
C GLY A 38 18.98 -2.45 -9.54
N LYS A 39 20.17 -2.42 -8.92
CA LYS A 39 20.70 -3.51 -8.09
C LYS A 39 19.53 -4.23 -7.42
N LYS A 40 19.39 -5.55 -7.62
CA LYS A 40 18.47 -6.40 -6.84
C LYS A 40 18.72 -6.12 -5.36
N ARG A 41 17.94 -5.22 -4.77
CA ARG A 41 17.66 -5.26 -3.34
C ARG A 41 16.44 -6.13 -3.26
N ASP A 42 16.61 -7.25 -2.57
CA ASP A 42 15.55 -8.10 -2.05
C ASP A 42 14.29 -7.26 -1.85
N SER A 43 13.35 -7.40 -2.78
CA SER A 43 11.99 -6.94 -2.55
C SER A 43 11.45 -7.88 -1.49
N GLY A 44 11.78 -7.58 -0.23
CA GLY A 44 11.28 -8.29 0.93
C GLY A 44 9.79 -8.45 0.69
N ALA A 45 9.38 -9.71 0.53
CA ALA A 45 7.99 -10.05 0.31
C ALA A 45 7.22 -9.31 1.41
N VAL A 46 6.38 -8.34 1.02
CA VAL A 46 5.40 -7.80 1.95
C VAL A 46 4.40 -8.93 2.11
N ILE A 47 4.71 -9.85 3.01
CA ILE A 47 3.81 -10.90 3.43
C ILE A 47 2.70 -10.15 4.14
N VAL A 48 1.61 -9.91 3.43
CA VAL A 48 0.34 -9.52 4.04
C VAL A 48 -0.14 -10.77 4.75
N ILE A 49 0.37 -10.96 5.96
CA ILE A 49 -0.18 -11.93 6.89
C ILE A 49 -1.58 -11.40 7.19
N GLU A 50 -2.61 -12.03 6.62
CA GLU A 50 -3.96 -11.95 7.17
C GLU A 50 -3.83 -12.48 8.60
N ARG A 51 -3.62 -11.57 9.55
CA ARG A 51 -3.38 -11.94 10.95
C ARG A 51 -4.58 -12.80 11.38
N PRO A 52 -4.36 -14.01 11.91
CA PRO A 52 -5.43 -14.81 12.45
C PRO A 52 -6.19 -13.96 13.47
N LYS A 53 -7.51 -14.07 13.44
CA LYS A 53 -8.50 -13.21 14.11
C LYS A 53 -8.43 -13.27 15.65
N ASP A 54 -7.45 -13.95 16.23
CA ASP A 54 -7.64 -14.70 17.46
C ASP A 54 -6.82 -14.20 18.66
N HIS A 55 -6.09 -13.09 18.54
CA HIS A 55 -5.33 -12.49 19.66
C HIS A 55 -5.79 -11.09 20.05
N TYR A 56 -7.01 -10.72 19.70
CA TYR A 56 -7.56 -9.44 20.15
C TYR A 56 -8.23 -9.60 21.50
N SER A 57 -7.72 -8.91 22.51
CA SER A 57 -8.40 -8.81 23.80
C SER A 57 -9.74 -8.09 23.60
N THR A 58 -10.81 -8.61 24.19
CA THR A 58 -12.11 -7.92 24.17
C THR A 58 -12.18 -6.98 25.37
N ILE A 59 -12.51 -5.71 25.14
CA ILE A 59 -12.66 -4.70 26.18
C ILE A 59 -14.05 -4.06 26.13
N SER A 60 -14.48 -3.56 27.28
CA SER A 60 -15.74 -2.81 27.41
C SER A 60 -15.52 -1.34 27.02
N LEU A 61 -15.61 -1.02 25.73
CA LEU A 61 -15.45 0.34 25.19
C LEU A 61 -16.62 0.70 24.27
N LYS A 62 -17.23 1.86 24.53
CA LYS A 62 -18.38 2.36 23.77
C LYS A 62 -18.00 2.73 22.34
N CYS A 63 -18.59 2.05 21.37
CA CYS A 63 -18.39 2.35 19.96
C CYS A 63 -19.03 3.72 19.60
N PRO A 64 -18.28 4.65 18.99
CA PRO A 64 -18.80 5.97 18.63
C PRO A 64 -19.90 5.92 17.56
N LYS A 65 -19.98 4.84 16.77
CA LYS A 65 -20.95 4.70 15.67
C LYS A 65 -22.26 4.03 16.09
N CYS A 66 -22.17 2.90 16.81
CA CYS A 66 -23.33 2.06 17.13
C CYS A 66 -23.66 1.96 18.62
N LYS A 67 -22.90 2.65 19.48
CA LYS A 67 -23.03 2.64 20.95
C LYS A 67 -22.90 1.24 21.60
N ASN A 68 -22.40 0.24 20.87
CA ASN A 68 -22.08 -1.06 21.47
C ASN A 68 -20.99 -0.90 22.53
N GLU A 69 -21.09 -1.69 23.61
CA GLU A 69 -20.16 -1.60 24.74
C GLU A 69 -18.95 -2.52 24.60
N GLU A 70 -18.90 -3.38 23.58
CA GLU A 70 -17.80 -4.33 23.37
C GLU A 70 -17.00 -4.01 22.11
N ALA A 71 -15.67 -4.06 22.24
CA ALA A 71 -14.73 -3.88 21.15
C ALA A 71 -13.49 -4.78 21.31
N TYR A 72 -12.96 -5.26 20.19
CA TYR A 72 -11.63 -5.86 20.10
C TYR A 72 -10.57 -4.79 20.25
N HIS A 73 -9.50 -5.08 21.00
CA HIS A 73 -8.40 -4.17 21.28
C HIS A 73 -7.05 -4.84 21.00
N TRP A 74 -6.16 -4.09 20.35
CA TRP A 74 -4.78 -4.50 20.13
C TRP A 74 -3.83 -3.33 19.99
N PHE A 75 -2.54 -3.60 20.19
CA PHE A 75 -1.48 -2.61 20.08
C PHE A 75 -0.65 -2.85 18.82
N SER A 76 -0.15 -1.78 18.22
CA SER A 76 0.88 -1.85 17.18
C SER A 76 2.00 -0.86 17.47
N ASN A 77 3.24 -1.31 17.38
CA ASN A 77 4.41 -0.44 17.46
C ASN A 77 4.76 0.08 16.06
N VAL A 78 4.83 1.40 15.91
CA VAL A 78 5.31 2.06 14.71
C VAL A 78 6.66 2.67 15.04
N SER A 79 7.70 2.18 14.38
CA SER A 79 9.02 2.80 14.42
C SER A 79 9.22 3.61 13.15
N GLY A 80 9.64 4.86 13.29
CA GLY A 80 9.98 5.74 12.18
C GLY A 80 11.23 6.54 12.51
N GLU A 81 12.12 6.68 11.55
CA GLU A 81 13.29 7.54 11.67
C GLU A 81 13.01 8.86 10.95
N HIS A 82 13.20 9.98 11.64
CA HIS A 82 13.13 11.30 11.02
C HIS A 82 14.32 12.13 11.49
N ALA A 83 15.12 12.60 10.53
CA ALA A 83 16.37 13.33 10.79
C ALA A 83 17.35 12.60 11.72
N GLY A 84 17.50 11.27 11.54
CA GLY A 84 18.39 10.44 12.37
C GLY A 84 17.90 10.17 13.79
N ILE A 85 16.70 10.63 14.13
CA ILE A 85 16.07 10.39 15.44
C ILE A 85 15.08 9.23 15.28
N ARG A 86 15.34 8.14 16.00
CA ARG A 86 14.44 6.97 16.05
C ARG A 86 13.24 7.31 16.93
N ARG A 87 12.06 7.41 16.31
CA ARG A 87 10.79 7.67 17.00
C ARG A 87 10.00 6.37 17.05
N GLU A 88 9.68 5.94 18.25
CA GLU A 88 8.84 4.77 18.50
C GLU A 88 7.51 5.27 19.04
N ARG A 89 6.41 4.81 18.43
CA ARG A 89 5.05 5.15 18.86
C ARG A 89 4.25 3.88 18.99
N THR A 90 3.57 3.72 20.12
CA THR A 90 2.60 2.66 20.33
C THR A 90 1.22 3.19 19.98
N ILE A 91 0.55 2.54 19.03
CA ILE A 91 -0.81 2.89 18.63
C ILE A 91 -1.75 1.83 19.20
N GLU A 92 -2.76 2.28 19.94
CA GLU A 92 -3.87 1.44 20.35
C GLU A 92 -4.91 1.40 19.24
N HIS A 93 -5.37 0.21 18.89
CA HIS A 93 -6.40 -0.01 17.89
C HIS A 93 -7.61 -0.67 18.53
N PHE A 94 -8.78 -0.28 18.07
CA PHE A 94 -10.06 -0.78 18.53
C PHE A 94 -10.92 -1.17 17.32
N LYS A 95 -11.68 -2.24 17.43
CA LYS A 95 -12.67 -2.66 16.43
C LYS A 95 -13.95 -3.11 17.09
N CYS A 96 -15.07 -2.50 16.70
CA CYS A 96 -16.38 -2.89 17.23
C CYS A 96 -16.75 -4.31 16.80
N THR A 97 -17.24 -5.11 17.76
CA THR A 97 -17.71 -6.49 17.52
C THR A 97 -18.97 -6.53 16.65
N LYS A 98 -19.86 -5.52 16.75
CA LYS A 98 -21.13 -5.45 15.99
C LYS A 98 -20.99 -4.82 14.61
N CYS A 99 -20.48 -3.58 14.53
CA CYS A 99 -20.49 -2.81 13.29
C CYS A 99 -19.16 -2.86 12.51
N SER A 100 -18.15 -3.57 13.02
CA SER A 100 -16.80 -3.65 12.44
C SER A 100 -16.12 -2.29 12.19
N TYR A 101 -16.59 -1.22 12.85
CA TYR A 101 -15.93 0.07 12.81
C TYR A 101 -14.60 -0.01 13.57
N SER A 102 -13.53 0.46 12.95
CA SER A 102 -12.19 0.48 13.54
C SER A 102 -11.77 1.91 13.84
N TRP A 103 -11.14 2.13 15.00
CA TRP A 103 -10.56 3.42 15.37
C TRP A 103 -9.28 3.22 16.17
N SER A 104 -8.43 4.24 16.21
CA SER A 104 -7.13 4.17 16.90
C SER A 104 -6.96 5.34 17.87
N ARG A 105 -6.26 5.10 18.98
CA ARG A 105 -5.80 6.13 19.91
C ARG A 105 -4.27 6.12 19.93
N SER A 106 -3.67 7.24 19.52
CA SER A 106 -2.24 7.49 19.73
C SER A 106 -2.08 8.19 21.07
N SER A 107 -1.29 7.61 21.97
CA SER A 107 -0.78 8.30 23.15
C SER A 107 0.56 8.97 22.87
#